data_AF-A0A1E4DQ48-F1
#
_entry.id   AF-A0A1E4DQ48-F1
#
_cell.length_a   1.000
_cell.length_b   1.000
_cell.length_c   1.000
_cell.angle_alpha   90.00
_cell.angle_beta   90.00
_cell.angle_gamma   90.00
#
_symmetry.space_group_name_H-M   'P 1'
#
loop_
_entity.id
_entity.type
_entity.pdbx_description
1 polymer ?
#
loop_
_entity_poly.entity_id
_entity_poly.type
_entity_poly.pdbx_seq_one_letter_code
_entity_poly.pdbx_strand_id
1 'polypeptide(L)'
;MSEEQGRMRRGIVVPIGLLMLGSLGLSGCVMSEKYEAEKARSLNFQRLLAQEEKRSAELDAEVKRGKRELSEYEARNRELGAQVEAVRQQAAQIQEEAQAMKEASLLEKRAHEDMKRLTTIPKAKKAAPKKDFAAAVDEALKTEVPSDLSLEPSSGATKDVFGRGDAMDGAGATAAAAAGTTHTVRPGETLYRIGQKYHVAPDQLRKWNNLKDNTVAVGQKLIVSRP
;
A
#
# COMPACT_ATOMS: atom_id res chain seq x y z
N MET A 1 -107.49 35.55 41.07
CA MET A 1 -107.98 35.04 39.79
C MET A 1 -106.77 35.04 38.86
N SER A 2 -106.06 33.90 38.76
CA SER A 2 -106.26 32.88 37.69
C SER A 2 -105.60 33.40 36.40
N GLU A 3 -104.61 32.82 35.72
CA GLU A 3 -104.15 31.46 35.43
C GLU A 3 -102.69 31.58 34.93
N GLU A 4 -101.74 30.76 35.35
CA GLU A 4 -101.39 29.41 34.86
C GLU A 4 -100.42 29.39 33.67
N GLN A 5 -99.48 28.46 33.77
CA GLN A 5 -98.24 28.31 33.02
C GLN A 5 -98.46 27.78 31.59
N GLY A 6 -97.50 28.04 30.69
CA GLY A 6 -97.52 27.41 29.36
C GLY A 6 -96.28 27.65 28.49
N ARG A 7 -95.08 27.34 29.00
CA ARG A 7 -93.85 27.30 28.19
C ARG A 7 -93.93 26.13 27.20
N MET A 8 -94.50 26.35 26.01
CA MET A 8 -94.54 25.35 24.94
C MET A 8 -93.12 25.06 24.42
N ARG A 9 -92.59 23.88 24.76
CA ARG A 9 -91.43 23.27 24.13
C ARG A 9 -91.80 22.89 22.69
N ARG A 10 -91.30 23.61 21.69
CA ARG A 10 -91.35 23.15 20.28
C ARG A 10 -90.42 21.94 20.15
N GLY A 11 -90.98 20.74 20.20
CA GLY A 11 -90.25 19.50 19.93
C GLY A 11 -89.86 19.44 18.46
N ILE A 12 -88.56 19.55 18.18
CA ILE A 12 -87.99 19.31 16.85
C ILE A 12 -88.07 17.80 16.60
N VAL A 13 -89.05 17.36 15.82
CA VAL A 13 -89.12 15.98 15.32
C VAL A 13 -88.14 15.88 14.15
N VAL A 14 -86.87 15.52 14.43
CA VAL A 14 -85.90 15.21 13.37
C VAL A 14 -86.29 13.86 12.75
N PRO A 15 -86.55 13.77 11.43
CA PRO A 15 -86.92 12.51 10.82
C PRO A 15 -85.75 11.53 10.94
N ILE A 16 -85.97 10.42 11.65
CA ILE A 16 -84.97 9.39 11.92
C ILE A 16 -84.29 8.87 10.64
N GLY A 17 -84.98 8.95 9.49
CA GLY A 17 -84.41 8.62 8.17
C GLY A 17 -83.21 9.48 7.75
N LEU A 18 -83.17 10.78 8.11
CA LEU A 18 -82.06 11.68 7.74
C LEU A 18 -80.80 11.42 8.59
N LEU A 19 -80.98 10.97 9.84
CA LEU A 19 -79.90 10.55 10.74
C LEU A 19 -79.28 9.21 10.32
N MET A 20 -80.08 8.27 9.80
CA MET A 20 -79.60 6.96 9.34
C MET A 20 -78.91 7.03 7.97
N LEU A 21 -79.36 7.90 7.05
CA LEU A 21 -78.67 8.14 5.78
C LEU A 21 -77.34 8.89 5.96
N GLY A 22 -77.25 9.80 6.94
CA GLY A 22 -76.01 10.47 7.30
C GLY A 22 -74.94 9.54 7.89
N SER A 23 -75.32 8.52 8.66
CA SER A 23 -74.37 7.60 9.29
C SER A 23 -73.79 6.56 8.32
N LEU A 24 -74.56 6.12 7.31
CA LEU A 24 -74.06 5.20 6.28
C LEU A 24 -73.08 5.88 5.30
N GLY A 25 -73.28 7.15 4.97
CA GLY A 25 -72.40 7.91 4.05
C GLY A 25 -70.99 8.12 4.61
N LEU A 26 -70.84 8.36 5.91
CA LEU A 26 -69.52 8.52 6.54
C LEU A 26 -68.76 7.19 6.66
N SER A 27 -69.44 6.07 6.83
CA SER A 27 -68.80 4.75 6.97
C SER A 27 -68.12 4.30 5.66
N GLY A 28 -68.68 4.64 4.50
CA GLY A 28 -68.07 4.40 3.19
C GLY A 28 -66.81 5.25 2.94
N CYS A 29 -66.81 6.51 3.37
CA CYS A 29 -65.65 7.40 3.22
C CYS A 29 -64.46 6.96 4.08
N VAL A 30 -64.69 6.54 5.33
CA VAL A 30 -63.62 6.05 6.23
C VAL A 30 -62.95 4.78 5.70
N MET A 31 -63.69 3.91 5.00
CA MET A 31 -63.13 2.70 4.41
C MET A 31 -62.29 3.00 3.15
N SER A 32 -62.70 3.98 2.33
CA SER A 32 -61.94 4.42 1.16
C SER A 32 -60.63 5.10 1.56
N GLU A 33 -60.63 5.94 2.59
CA GLU A 33 -59.44 6.65 3.07
C GLU A 33 -58.43 5.70 3.73
N LYS A 34 -58.91 4.68 4.46
CA LYS A 34 -58.07 3.58 4.96
C LYS A 34 -57.48 2.73 3.83
N TYR A 35 -58.28 2.41 2.81
CA TYR A 35 -57.82 1.64 1.65
C TYR A 35 -56.75 2.40 0.86
N GLU A 36 -56.92 3.70 0.63
CA GLU A 36 -55.92 4.54 -0.02
C GLU A 36 -54.65 4.68 0.82
N ALA A 37 -54.78 4.81 2.14
CA ALA A 37 -53.63 4.82 3.06
C ALA A 37 -52.85 3.49 3.02
N GLU A 38 -53.54 2.36 2.95
CA GLU A 38 -52.93 1.03 2.86
C GLU A 38 -52.25 0.81 1.50
N LYS A 39 -52.88 1.24 0.41
CA LYS A 39 -52.29 1.26 -0.94
C LYS A 39 -51.06 2.15 -1.00
N ALA A 40 -51.07 3.30 -0.33
CA ALA A 40 -49.89 4.17 -0.24
C ALA A 40 -48.75 3.49 0.54
N ARG A 41 -49.04 2.77 1.63
CA ARG A 41 -48.01 2.02 2.37
C ARG A 41 -47.39 0.92 1.52
N SER A 42 -48.19 0.12 0.83
CA SER A 42 -47.67 -0.96 -0.02
C SER A 42 -46.84 -0.42 -1.18
N LEU A 43 -47.24 0.69 -1.79
CA LEU A 43 -46.53 1.33 -2.88
C LEU A 43 -45.21 1.98 -2.39
N ASN A 44 -45.20 2.57 -1.20
CA ASN A 44 -43.96 3.05 -0.55
C ASN A 44 -43.00 1.88 -0.26
N PHE A 45 -43.51 0.74 0.22
CA PHE A 45 -42.69 -0.44 0.46
C PHE A 45 -42.10 -1.02 -0.83
N GLN A 46 -42.87 -1.10 -1.90
CA GLN A 46 -42.40 -1.57 -3.20
C GLN A 46 -41.28 -0.68 -3.78
N ARG A 47 -41.39 0.64 -3.64
CA ARG A 47 -40.32 1.57 -4.04
C ARG A 47 -39.05 1.38 -3.21
N LEU A 48 -39.20 1.11 -1.92
CA LEU A 48 -38.08 0.87 -1.02
C LEU A 48 -37.34 -0.43 -1.38
N LEU A 49 -38.08 -1.51 -1.67
CA LEU A 49 -37.50 -2.75 -2.17
C LEU A 49 -36.75 -2.54 -3.51
N ALA A 50 -37.36 -1.82 -4.45
CA ALA A 50 -36.71 -1.51 -5.72
C ALA A 50 -35.43 -0.67 -5.53
N GLN A 51 -35.40 0.19 -4.52
CA GLN A 51 -34.20 0.97 -4.17
C GLN A 51 -33.10 0.09 -3.56
N GLU A 52 -33.47 -0.85 -2.68
CA GLU A 52 -32.53 -1.82 -2.10
C GLU A 52 -31.94 -2.75 -3.17
N GLU A 53 -32.75 -3.26 -4.10
CA GLU A 53 -32.26 -4.06 -5.24
C GLU A 53 -31.34 -3.26 -6.15
N LYS A 54 -31.65 -1.99 -6.40
CA LYS A 54 -30.78 -1.11 -7.18
C LYS A 54 -29.44 -0.88 -6.47
N ARG A 55 -29.47 -0.66 -5.15
CA ARG A 55 -28.28 -0.43 -4.34
C ARG A 55 -27.38 -1.67 -4.28
N SER A 56 -27.96 -2.86 -4.15
CA SER A 56 -27.18 -4.10 -4.19
C SER A 56 -26.54 -4.33 -5.56
N ALA A 57 -27.27 -4.07 -6.65
CA ALA A 57 -26.74 -4.18 -8.00
C ALA A 57 -25.60 -3.18 -8.28
N GLU A 58 -25.71 -1.94 -7.77
CA GLU A 58 -24.65 -0.93 -7.88
C GLU A 58 -23.40 -1.34 -7.10
N LEU A 59 -23.56 -1.82 -5.86
CA LEU A 59 -22.47 -2.33 -5.05
C LEU A 59 -21.77 -3.53 -5.69
N ASP A 60 -22.53 -4.47 -6.26
CA ASP A 60 -21.98 -5.61 -7.00
C ASP A 60 -21.19 -5.18 -8.24
N ALA A 61 -21.67 -4.14 -8.94
CA ALA A 61 -20.96 -3.55 -10.07
C ALA A 61 -19.64 -2.91 -9.63
N GLU A 62 -19.62 -2.19 -8.51
CA GLU A 62 -18.40 -1.62 -7.92
C GLU A 62 -17.41 -2.72 -7.50
N VAL A 63 -17.87 -3.76 -6.80
CA VAL A 63 -17.04 -4.91 -6.43
C VAL A 63 -16.46 -5.58 -7.66
N LYS A 64 -17.24 -5.73 -8.74
CA LYS A 64 -16.78 -6.31 -10.00
C LYS A 64 -15.74 -5.43 -10.70
N ARG A 65 -15.90 -4.10 -10.68
CA ARG A 65 -14.91 -3.14 -11.19
C ARG A 65 -13.62 -3.21 -10.39
N GLY A 66 -13.70 -3.16 -9.07
CA GLY A 66 -12.53 -3.27 -8.19
C GLY A 66 -11.78 -4.60 -8.38
N LYS A 67 -12.48 -5.71 -8.57
CA LYS A 67 -11.85 -7.00 -8.88
C LYS A 67 -11.10 -7.00 -10.22
N ARG A 68 -11.65 -6.33 -11.24
CA ARG A 68 -10.98 -6.18 -12.54
C ARG A 68 -9.71 -5.34 -12.40
N GLU A 69 -9.80 -4.20 -11.74
CA GLU A 69 -8.64 -3.34 -11.47
C GLU A 69 -7.56 -4.11 -10.70
N LEU A 70 -7.94 -4.86 -9.66
CA LEU A 70 -7.01 -5.70 -8.91
C LEU A 70 -6.34 -6.74 -9.82
N SER A 71 -7.10 -7.44 -10.67
CA SER A 71 -6.54 -8.42 -11.60
C SER A 71 -5.59 -7.79 -12.63
N GLU A 72 -5.86 -6.56 -13.07
CA GLU A 72 -4.98 -5.81 -13.96
C GLU A 72 -3.69 -5.37 -13.26
N TYR A 73 -3.77 -4.97 -11.99
CA TYR A 73 -2.58 -4.67 -11.19
C TYR A 73 -1.74 -5.92 -10.93
N GLU A 74 -2.36 -7.06 -10.60
CA GLU A 74 -1.66 -8.33 -10.45
C GLU A 74 -0.98 -8.76 -11.75
N ALA A 75 -1.65 -8.63 -12.89
CA ALA A 75 -1.07 -8.92 -14.20
C ALA A 75 0.13 -8.00 -14.51
N ARG A 76 0.00 -6.69 -14.31
CA ARG A 76 1.11 -5.74 -14.48
C ARG A 76 2.27 -6.03 -13.54
N ASN A 77 2.02 -6.42 -12.30
CA ASN A 77 3.08 -6.75 -11.36
C ASN A 77 3.81 -8.04 -11.76
N ARG A 78 3.08 -9.05 -12.25
CA ARG A 78 3.69 -10.27 -12.82
C ARG A 78 4.53 -9.94 -14.06
N GLU A 79 4.04 -9.07 -14.93
CA GLU A 79 4.75 -8.64 -16.13
C GLU A 79 6.04 -7.88 -15.78
N LEU A 80 5.97 -6.91 -14.88
CA LEU A 80 7.15 -6.19 -14.38
C LEU A 80 8.16 -7.15 -13.75
N GLY A 81 7.70 -8.14 -12.99
CA GLY A 81 8.56 -9.20 -12.46
C GLY A 81 9.27 -9.99 -13.57
N ALA A 82 8.54 -10.37 -14.62
CA ALA A 82 9.13 -11.04 -15.78
C ALA A 82 10.12 -10.15 -16.55
N GLN A 83 9.84 -8.85 -16.68
CA GLN A 83 10.76 -7.89 -17.31
C GLN A 83 12.05 -7.74 -16.51
N VAL A 84 11.97 -7.66 -15.17
CA VAL A 84 13.16 -7.58 -14.31
C VAL A 84 14.02 -8.84 -14.45
N GLU A 85 13.40 -10.02 -14.46
CA GLU A 85 14.14 -11.27 -14.69
C GLU A 85 14.76 -11.34 -16.09
N ALA A 86 14.05 -10.89 -17.13
CA ALA A 86 14.59 -10.82 -18.49
C ALA A 86 15.81 -9.89 -18.57
N VAL A 87 15.73 -8.71 -17.95
CA VAL A 87 16.86 -7.76 -17.87
C VAL A 87 18.02 -8.37 -17.10
N ARG A 88 17.76 -9.10 -16.01
CA ARG A 88 18.78 -9.82 -15.24
C ARG A 88 19.49 -10.87 -16.09
N GLN A 89 18.74 -11.64 -16.87
CA GLN A 89 19.31 -12.64 -17.79
C GLN A 89 20.14 -12.00 -18.90
N GLN A 90 19.67 -10.91 -19.49
CA GLN A 90 20.44 -10.14 -20.47
C GLN A 90 21.73 -9.60 -19.87
N ALA A 91 21.69 -9.05 -18.66
CA ALA A 91 22.88 -8.58 -17.97
C ALA A 91 23.87 -9.72 -17.69
N ALA A 92 23.38 -10.92 -17.33
CA ALA A 92 24.23 -12.09 -17.13
C ALA A 92 24.91 -12.54 -18.43
N GLN A 93 24.18 -12.58 -19.55
CA GLN A 93 24.74 -12.89 -20.87
C GLN A 93 25.83 -11.90 -21.27
N ILE A 94 25.57 -10.59 -21.13
CA ILE A 94 26.55 -9.54 -21.42
C ILE A 94 27.79 -9.69 -20.53
N GLN A 95 27.62 -10.05 -19.26
CA GLN A 95 28.74 -10.29 -18.35
C GLN A 95 29.57 -11.51 -18.77
N GLU A 96 28.94 -12.60 -19.18
CA GLU A 96 29.60 -13.81 -19.66
C GLU A 96 30.37 -13.53 -20.97
N GLU A 97 29.75 -12.85 -21.94
CA GLU A 97 30.42 -12.41 -23.17
C GLU A 97 31.60 -11.47 -22.88
N ALA A 98 31.44 -10.53 -21.95
CA ALA A 98 32.51 -9.64 -21.53
C ALA A 98 33.65 -10.38 -20.81
N GLN A 99 33.35 -11.43 -20.06
CA GLN A 99 34.36 -12.30 -19.44
C GLN A 99 35.10 -13.13 -20.50
N ALA A 100 34.38 -13.75 -21.42
CA ALA A 100 34.96 -14.49 -22.54
C ALA A 100 35.86 -13.61 -23.41
N MET A 101 35.44 -12.37 -23.73
CA MET A 101 36.26 -11.40 -24.45
C MET A 101 37.54 -11.04 -23.70
N LYS A 102 37.47 -10.88 -22.37
CA LYS A 102 38.67 -10.61 -21.56
C LYS A 102 39.65 -11.77 -21.59
N GLU A 103 39.16 -13.00 -21.42
CA GLU A 103 40.00 -14.20 -21.46
C GLU A 103 40.65 -14.40 -22.84
N ALA A 104 39.88 -14.24 -23.92
CA ALA A 104 40.41 -14.29 -25.28
C ALA A 104 41.52 -13.25 -25.50
N SER A 105 41.31 -11.99 -25.08
CA SER A 105 42.32 -10.94 -25.20
C SER A 105 43.61 -11.24 -24.40
N LEU A 106 43.48 -11.96 -23.29
CA LEU A 106 44.60 -12.34 -22.44
C LEU A 106 45.40 -13.50 -23.05
N LEU A 107 44.71 -14.45 -23.68
CA LEU A 107 45.33 -15.51 -24.45
C LEU A 107 46.09 -14.97 -25.68
N GLU A 108 45.51 -14.02 -26.41
CA GLU A 108 46.20 -13.37 -27.54
C GLU A 108 47.49 -12.66 -27.09
N LYS A 109 47.47 -11.95 -25.95
CA LYS A 109 48.67 -11.33 -25.38
C LYS A 109 49.74 -12.37 -25.02
N ARG A 110 49.35 -13.46 -24.36
CA ARG A 110 50.27 -14.56 -24.03
C ARG A 110 50.89 -15.17 -25.30
N ALA A 111 50.09 -15.44 -26.32
CA ALA A 111 50.58 -15.96 -27.60
C ALA A 111 51.57 -15.00 -28.29
N HIS A 112 51.31 -13.69 -28.25
CA HIS A 112 52.25 -12.68 -28.74
C HIS A 112 53.54 -12.64 -27.94
N GLU A 113 53.49 -12.77 -26.62
CA GLU A 113 54.69 -12.85 -25.77
C GLU A 113 55.54 -14.07 -26.11
N ASP A 114 54.92 -15.24 -26.27
CA ASP A 114 55.62 -16.47 -26.62
C ASP A 114 56.25 -16.38 -28.02
N MET A 115 55.53 -15.84 -29.00
CA MET A 115 56.07 -15.57 -30.34
C MET A 115 57.26 -14.60 -30.29
N LYS A 116 57.18 -13.58 -29.43
CA LYS A 116 58.28 -12.64 -29.22
C LYS A 116 59.50 -13.33 -28.61
N ARG A 117 59.31 -14.26 -27.67
CA ARG A 117 60.41 -15.07 -27.09
C ARG A 117 61.06 -15.99 -28.13
N LEU A 118 60.27 -16.61 -29.02
CA LEU A 118 60.75 -17.48 -30.10
C LEU A 118 61.50 -16.72 -31.20
N THR A 119 61.14 -15.45 -31.46
CA THR A 119 61.78 -14.62 -32.49
C THR A 119 63.00 -13.83 -31.99
N THR A 120 63.15 -13.64 -30.67
CA THR A 120 64.37 -13.08 -30.09
C THR A 120 65.46 -14.15 -29.99
N ILE A 121 66.40 -14.14 -30.94
CA ILE A 121 67.68 -14.86 -30.79
C ILE A 121 68.37 -14.31 -29.54
N PRO A 122 68.81 -15.15 -28.59
CA PRO A 122 69.54 -14.67 -27.42
C PRO A 122 70.83 -14.02 -27.91
N LYS A 123 70.88 -12.68 -27.92
CA LYS A 123 72.17 -11.98 -27.90
C LYS A 123 72.81 -12.35 -26.58
N ALA A 124 73.74 -13.31 -26.63
CA ALA A 124 74.59 -13.70 -25.52
C ALA A 124 75.25 -12.44 -24.94
N LYS A 125 74.71 -11.95 -23.83
CA LYS A 125 75.46 -11.06 -22.95
C LYS A 125 76.55 -11.91 -22.32
N LYS A 126 77.79 -11.65 -22.73
CA LYS A 126 79.00 -11.98 -21.96
C LYS A 126 78.79 -11.52 -20.51
N ALA A 127 78.61 -12.46 -19.60
CA ALA A 127 78.88 -12.28 -18.18
C ALA A 127 79.10 -13.68 -17.59
N ALA A 128 80.37 -14.07 -17.51
CA ALA A 128 80.83 -15.19 -16.71
C ALA A 128 81.07 -14.71 -15.25
N PRO A 129 81.19 -15.62 -14.29
CA PRO A 129 80.45 -15.57 -13.02
C PRO A 129 81.31 -15.14 -11.82
N LYS A 130 80.66 -14.68 -10.75
CA LYS A 130 81.19 -14.83 -9.39
C LYS A 130 80.09 -15.35 -8.46
N LYS A 131 80.48 -16.39 -7.75
CA LYS A 131 79.77 -17.12 -6.71
C LYS A 131 79.20 -16.16 -5.66
N ASP A 132 77.99 -16.42 -5.20
CA ASP A 132 77.69 -16.51 -3.76
C ASP A 132 76.64 -17.61 -3.59
N PHE A 133 77.03 -18.62 -2.83
CA PHE A 133 76.39 -19.92 -2.69
C PHE A 133 75.91 -20.00 -1.23
N ALA A 134 74.86 -19.26 -0.87
CA ALA A 134 74.22 -19.38 0.44
C ALA A 134 72.85 -18.69 0.46
N ALA A 135 71.83 -19.42 0.90
CA ALA A 135 70.56 -18.94 1.48
C ALA A 135 69.28 -18.82 0.64
N ALA A 136 69.05 -19.67 -0.38
CA ALA A 136 67.71 -19.72 -1.00
C ALA A 136 67.34 -21.06 -1.63
N VAL A 137 67.52 -22.18 -0.92
CA VAL A 137 66.87 -23.45 -1.26
C VAL A 137 66.56 -24.21 0.03
N ASP A 138 65.48 -23.83 0.70
CA ASP A 138 64.68 -24.74 1.51
C ASP A 138 63.24 -24.20 1.54
N GLU A 139 62.28 -25.11 1.62
CA GLU A 139 60.88 -24.81 1.95
C GLU A 139 59.96 -24.28 0.84
N ALA A 140 60.18 -24.66 -0.42
CA ALA A 140 59.15 -24.56 -1.46
C ALA A 140 59.06 -25.84 -2.28
N LEU A 141 58.59 -26.95 -1.67
CA LEU A 141 57.89 -28.03 -2.39
C LEU A 141 57.20 -29.01 -1.42
N LYS A 142 55.86 -28.91 -1.35
CA LYS A 142 54.85 -29.99 -1.10
C LYS A 142 53.47 -29.32 -1.13
N THR A 143 52.81 -29.15 -2.28
CA THR A 143 51.86 -30.10 -2.93
C THR A 143 50.71 -30.58 -2.05
N GLU A 144 49.50 -30.14 -2.45
CA GLU A 144 48.24 -30.90 -2.57
C GLU A 144 47.18 -30.81 -1.44
N VAL A 145 45.94 -30.85 -1.92
CA VAL A 145 44.59 -30.61 -1.37
C VAL A 145 43.94 -31.99 -1.12
N PRO A 146 42.66 -32.19 -0.68
CA PRO A 146 41.86 -31.81 0.51
C PRO A 146 41.44 -33.05 1.37
N SER A 147 40.67 -32.88 2.47
CA SER A 147 39.40 -33.61 2.81
C SER A 147 39.04 -33.54 4.31
N ASP A 148 37.74 -33.68 4.57
CA ASP A 148 36.98 -33.78 5.84
C ASP A 148 36.54 -32.46 6.49
N LEU A 149 35.29 -32.02 6.30
CA LEU A 149 33.99 -32.57 6.76
C LEU A 149 33.86 -32.67 8.29
N SER A 150 33.02 -31.76 8.81
CA SER A 150 32.01 -32.00 9.87
C SER A 150 32.19 -31.33 11.24
N LEU A 151 31.18 -30.46 11.49
CA LEU A 151 30.38 -30.31 12.72
C LEU A 151 30.83 -29.31 13.80
N GLU A 152 30.08 -28.19 13.83
CA GLU A 152 29.54 -27.51 15.02
C GLU A 152 29.29 -28.48 16.21
N PRO A 153 29.47 -28.05 17.48
CA PRO A 153 28.49 -27.13 18.07
C PRO A 153 28.96 -26.14 19.16
N SER A 154 28.16 -25.08 19.27
CA SER A 154 27.56 -24.57 20.51
C SER A 154 28.33 -23.60 21.42
N SER A 155 27.69 -22.42 21.57
CA SER A 155 27.51 -21.64 22.80
C SER A 155 28.69 -20.76 23.24
N GLY A 156 28.56 -19.45 23.43
CA GLY A 156 27.39 -18.56 23.45
C GLY A 156 27.80 -17.16 23.93
N ALA A 157 26.84 -16.24 23.87
CA ALA A 157 26.79 -14.91 24.53
C ALA A 157 27.48 -13.71 23.84
N THR A 158 26.73 -13.10 22.92
CA THR A 158 26.26 -11.69 22.92
C THR A 158 27.24 -10.56 23.31
N LYS A 159 27.50 -9.66 22.35
CA LYS A 159 27.48 -8.21 22.65
C LYS A 159 27.19 -7.38 21.41
N ASP A 160 25.96 -6.87 21.38
CA ASP A 160 25.46 -5.92 20.40
C ASP A 160 26.17 -4.58 20.61
N VAL A 161 26.86 -4.08 19.57
CA VAL A 161 27.47 -2.74 19.57
C VAL A 161 26.62 -1.84 18.68
N PHE A 162 25.47 -1.44 19.22
CA PHE A 162 24.81 -0.20 18.81
C PHE A 162 25.63 0.97 19.34
N GLY A 163 26.35 1.63 18.44
CA GLY A 163 26.96 2.93 18.69
C GLY A 163 26.27 3.98 17.85
N ARG A 164 25.51 4.87 18.49
CA ARG A 164 25.73 6.34 18.53
C ARG A 164 24.40 7.06 18.68
N GLY A 165 24.13 7.53 19.90
CA GLY A 165 23.20 8.62 20.11
C GLY A 165 23.87 9.92 19.69
N ASP A 166 23.11 10.80 19.05
CA ASP A 166 23.41 12.23 19.02
C ASP A 166 22.07 12.98 18.99
N ALA A 167 21.69 13.43 20.18
CA ALA A 167 20.85 14.60 20.33
C ALA A 167 21.60 15.79 19.72
N MET A 168 20.96 16.50 18.79
CA MET A 168 21.32 17.88 18.51
C MET A 168 20.04 18.69 18.32
N ASP A 169 19.62 19.27 19.43
CA ASP A 169 18.84 20.51 19.44
C ASP A 169 19.70 21.62 18.81
N GLY A 170 19.07 22.38 17.92
CA GLY A 170 19.64 23.55 17.27
C GLY A 170 18.51 24.51 16.94
N ALA A 171 18.01 25.17 17.99
CA ALA A 171 17.08 26.28 17.88
C ALA A 171 17.76 27.48 17.19
N GLY A 172 17.06 28.05 16.21
CA GLY A 172 17.43 29.28 15.50
C GLY A 172 16.28 29.72 14.63
N ALA A 173 15.36 30.48 15.22
CA ALA A 173 14.16 30.98 14.59
C ALA A 173 14.45 31.98 13.46
N THR A 174 13.78 31.81 12.32
CA THR A 174 13.11 32.92 11.63
C THR A 174 11.78 32.41 11.11
N ALA A 175 10.70 32.99 11.64
CA ALA A 175 9.35 32.81 11.19
C ALA A 175 9.21 33.26 9.73
N ALA A 176 9.06 32.30 8.83
CA ALA A 176 8.40 32.48 7.55
C ALA A 176 7.52 31.26 7.39
N ALA A 177 6.21 31.46 7.35
CA ALA A 177 5.22 30.41 7.20
C ALA A 177 5.53 29.57 5.95
N ALA A 178 6.23 28.44 6.10
CA ALA A 178 6.38 27.52 4.99
C ALA A 178 5.08 26.74 4.91
N ALA A 179 4.34 26.99 3.84
CA ALA A 179 3.18 26.22 3.48
C ALA A 179 3.64 24.79 3.18
N GLY A 180 3.65 23.94 4.22
CA GLY A 180 3.96 22.53 4.08
C GLY A 180 2.94 21.85 3.15
N THR A 181 3.43 20.96 2.29
CA THR A 181 2.58 20.11 1.45
C THR A 181 1.58 19.38 2.33
N THR A 182 0.29 19.49 2.00
CA THR A 182 -0.80 18.87 2.75
C THR A 182 -1.33 17.63 2.01
N HIS A 183 -1.57 16.55 2.75
CA HIS A 183 -2.20 15.31 2.27
C HIS A 183 -3.55 15.12 2.96
N THR A 184 -4.59 14.77 2.18
CA THR A 184 -5.90 14.41 2.71
C THR A 184 -5.98 12.90 2.90
N VAL A 185 -6.23 12.46 4.13
CA VAL A 185 -6.29 11.04 4.50
C VAL A 185 -7.45 10.35 3.79
N ARG A 186 -7.17 9.24 3.10
CA ARG A 186 -8.17 8.38 2.45
C ARG A 186 -8.65 7.27 3.40
N PRO A 187 -9.83 6.66 3.15
CA PRO A 187 -10.29 5.51 3.91
C PRO A 187 -9.23 4.39 3.92
N GLY A 188 -8.88 3.89 5.11
CA GLY A 188 -7.90 2.81 5.28
C GLY A 188 -6.42 3.23 5.26
N GLU A 189 -6.11 4.52 5.15
CA GLU A 189 -4.75 5.03 5.37
C GLU A 189 -4.46 5.19 6.86
N THR A 190 -3.23 4.90 7.27
CA THR A 190 -2.73 5.10 8.64
C THR A 190 -1.55 6.05 8.63
N LEU A 191 -1.26 6.68 9.77
CA LEU A 191 -0.13 7.61 9.89
C LEU A 191 1.20 6.98 9.45
N TYR A 192 1.37 5.69 9.73
CA TYR A 192 2.54 4.91 9.30
C TYR A 192 2.65 4.79 7.78
N ARG A 193 1.55 4.42 7.08
CA ARG A 193 1.55 4.30 5.62
C ARG A 193 1.76 5.65 4.93
N ILE A 194 1.21 6.72 5.51
CA ILE A 194 1.42 8.09 5.03
C ILE A 194 2.88 8.49 5.22
N GLY A 195 3.46 8.25 6.40
CA GLY A 195 4.88 8.50 6.65
C GLY A 195 5.80 7.76 5.68
N GLN A 196 5.55 6.48 5.43
CA GLN A 196 6.29 5.69 4.44
C GLN A 196 6.19 6.26 3.02
N LYS A 197 5.00 6.70 2.62
CA LYS A 197 4.75 7.29 1.29
C LYS A 197 5.53 8.59 1.07
N TYR A 198 5.70 9.39 2.12
CA TYR A 198 6.40 10.67 2.06
C TYR A 198 7.85 10.60 2.58
N HIS A 199 8.33 9.40 2.93
CA HIS A 199 9.64 9.18 3.57
C HIS A 199 9.86 10.01 4.84
N VAL A 200 8.81 10.19 5.63
CA VAL A 200 8.85 10.93 6.89
C VAL A 200 8.53 10.00 8.06
N ALA A 201 9.27 10.16 9.16
CA ALA A 201 9.01 9.39 10.37
C ALA A 201 7.61 9.71 10.95
N PRO A 202 6.84 8.71 11.44
CA PRO A 202 5.52 8.93 12.03
C PRO A 202 5.55 9.96 13.17
N ASP A 203 6.63 9.99 13.96
CA ASP A 203 6.82 10.95 15.05
C ASP A 203 6.98 12.39 14.55
N GLN A 204 7.60 12.60 13.40
CA GLN A 204 7.73 13.92 12.79
C GLN A 204 6.37 14.40 12.25
N LEU A 205 5.62 13.50 11.58
CA LEU A 205 4.24 13.76 11.16
C LEU A 205 3.34 14.13 12.34
N ARG A 206 3.48 13.40 13.47
CA ARG A 206 2.73 13.67 14.70
C ARG A 206 3.02 15.07 15.23
N LYS A 207 4.30 15.47 15.26
CA LYS A 207 4.73 16.80 15.70
C LYS A 207 4.22 17.91 14.79
N TRP A 208 4.29 17.76 13.47
CA TRP A 208 3.80 18.79 12.54
C TRP A 208 2.29 18.98 12.58
N ASN A 209 1.54 17.93 12.93
CA ASN A 209 0.07 17.92 12.93
C ASN A 209 -0.55 17.95 14.33
N ASN A 210 0.24 18.10 15.39
CA ASN A 210 -0.19 18.07 16.79
C ASN A 210 -1.12 16.88 17.12
N LEU A 211 -0.82 15.69 16.58
CA LEU A 211 -1.62 14.50 16.86
C LEU A 211 -1.22 13.93 18.23
N LYS A 212 -2.20 13.45 19.00
CA LYS A 212 -1.95 12.80 20.30
C LYS A 212 -1.50 11.34 20.12
N ASP A 213 -2.11 10.66 19.16
CA ASP A 213 -1.87 9.26 18.85
C ASP A 213 -1.60 9.06 17.35
N ASN A 214 -1.30 7.81 16.97
CA ASN A 214 -1.12 7.40 15.57
C ASN A 214 -2.46 7.25 14.81
N THR A 215 -3.58 7.57 15.46
CA THR A 215 -4.93 7.50 14.90
C THR A 215 -5.21 8.75 14.08
N VAL A 216 -5.62 8.55 12.83
CA VAL A 216 -5.94 9.61 11.88
C VAL A 216 -7.33 9.37 11.29
N ALA A 217 -8.14 10.41 11.24
CA ALA A 217 -9.50 10.33 10.72
C ALA A 217 -9.50 10.42 9.19
N VAL A 218 -10.41 9.70 8.56
CA VAL A 218 -10.64 9.80 7.12
C VAL A 218 -11.08 11.21 6.76
N GLY A 219 -10.46 11.81 5.75
CA GLY A 219 -10.72 13.19 5.32
C GLY A 219 -9.93 14.26 6.08
N GLN A 220 -9.14 13.88 7.10
CA GLN A 220 -8.28 14.81 7.81
C GLN A 220 -7.15 15.32 6.90
N LYS A 221 -6.85 16.62 6.98
CA LYS A 221 -5.72 17.22 6.28
C LYS A 221 -4.48 17.14 7.17
N LEU A 222 -3.40 16.56 6.66
CA LEU A 222 -2.13 16.40 7.35
C LEU A 222 -1.01 17.10 6.59
N ILE A 223 -0.21 17.87 7.30
CA ILE A 223 1.06 18.43 6.83
C ILE A 223 2.08 17.30 6.75
N VAL A 224 2.57 17.02 5.54
CA VAL A 224 3.47 15.88 5.28
C VAL A 224 4.89 16.32 4.86
N SER A 225 5.16 17.63 4.83
CA SER A 225 6.49 18.19 4.59
C SER A 225 6.81 19.22 5.68
N ARG A 226 8.11 19.41 5.95
CA ARG A 226 8.61 20.36 6.94
C ARG A 226 8.03 21.77 6.66
N PRO A 227 7.23 22.35 7.58
CA PRO A 227 6.76 23.72 7.48
C PRO A 227 7.84 24.74 7.86
#